data_AF-A0A4J2BBI1-F1
#
_entry.id   AF-A0A4J2BBI1-F1
#
_cell.length_a   1.000
_cell.length_b   1.000
_cell.length_c   1.000
_cell.angle_alpha   90.00
_cell.angle_beta   90.00
_cell.angle_gamma   90.00
#
_symmetry.space_group_name_H-M   'P 1'
#
loop_
_entity.id
_entity.type
_entity.pdbx_description
1 polymer ?
#
loop_
_entity_poly.entity_id
_entity_poly.type
_entity_poly.pdbx_seq_one_letter_code
_entity_poly.pdbx_strand_id
1 'polypeptide(L)'
;MSKEKVILAYSGGLDTSVAITWLKKDYDVVSVCMDVGEGKDLDFIHDKALKVGAVESYVIDVKDEFATDYVLVAHQSHAYYEQKYPLVSALSRPLISKKLVEIAHQIGATTIAHGCTGKGNDQVRFEVSIAALDLNLKVIAPVRE
;
A
#
# COMPACT_ATOMS: atom_id res chain seq x y z
N MET A 1 -25.18 -8.46 8.68
CA MET A 1 -24.60 -8.59 7.32
C MET A 1 -23.10 -8.43 7.47
N SER A 2 -22.28 -9.26 6.82
CA SER A 2 -20.82 -9.03 6.79
C SER A 2 -20.54 -7.71 6.09
N LYS A 3 -19.56 -6.94 6.57
CA LYS A 3 -19.17 -5.71 5.89
C LYS A 3 -18.39 -6.06 4.62
N GLU A 4 -18.33 -5.14 3.68
CA GLU A 4 -17.41 -5.28 2.55
C GLU A 4 -15.96 -5.22 3.05
N LYS A 5 -15.07 -5.98 2.41
CA LYS A 5 -13.65 -5.94 2.74
C LYS A 5 -12.97 -4.75 2.08
N VAL A 6 -12.10 -4.07 2.83
CA VAL A 6 -11.18 -3.07 2.31
C VAL A 6 -9.74 -3.47 2.61
N ILE A 7 -8.89 -3.44 1.59
CA ILE A 7 -7.44 -3.58 1.77
C ILE A 7 -6.88 -2.21 2.14
N LEU A 8 -6.20 -2.06 3.26
CA LEU A 8 -5.46 -0.85 3.62
C LEU A 8 -3.96 -1.06 3.43
N ALA A 9 -3.34 -0.23 2.58
CA ALA A 9 -1.89 -0.10 2.54
C ALA A 9 -1.39 0.47 3.88
N TYR A 10 -0.82 -0.39 4.72
CA TYR A 10 -0.55 -0.11 6.12
C TYR A 10 0.95 0.02 6.40
N SER A 11 1.35 1.16 6.94
CA SER A 11 2.76 1.49 7.21
C SER A 11 3.18 1.33 8.67
N GLY A 12 2.24 1.07 9.58
CA GLY A 12 2.46 1.15 11.03
C GLY A 12 2.43 2.56 11.62
N GLY A 13 2.37 3.59 10.78
CA GLY A 13 2.34 4.99 11.19
C GLY A 13 1.04 5.41 11.89
N LEU A 14 1.02 6.62 12.46
CA LEU A 14 -0.16 7.17 13.13
C LEU A 14 -1.35 7.25 12.15
N ASP A 15 -1.16 7.88 11.00
CA ASP A 15 -2.22 8.16 10.03
C ASP A 15 -2.92 6.88 9.56
N THR A 16 -2.16 5.87 9.17
CA THR A 16 -2.71 4.58 8.73
C THR A 16 -3.31 3.77 9.88
N SER A 17 -2.87 3.99 11.13
CA SER A 17 -3.50 3.36 12.31
C SER A 17 -4.84 3.99 12.65
N VAL A 18 -4.96 5.31 12.53
CA VAL A 18 -6.24 6.03 12.65
C VAL A 18 -7.17 5.64 11.50
N ALA A 19 -6.63 5.48 10.28
CA ALA A 19 -7.41 5.04 9.12
C ALA A 19 -8.09 3.67 9.35
N ILE A 20 -7.42 2.71 10.01
CA ILE A 20 -8.08 1.43 10.40
C ILE A 20 -9.32 1.70 11.27
N THR A 21 -9.18 2.56 12.28
CA THR A 21 -10.27 2.89 13.21
C THR A 21 -11.40 3.65 12.52
N TRP A 22 -11.08 4.46 11.52
CA TRP A 22 -12.06 5.21 10.72
C TRP A 22 -12.80 4.29 9.74
N LEU A 23 -12.07 3.48 8.96
CA LEU A 23 -12.61 2.56 7.95
C LEU A 23 -13.45 1.42 8.56
N LYS A 24 -13.08 0.92 9.75
CA LYS A 24 -13.79 -0.20 10.38
C LYS A 24 -15.24 0.09 10.74
N LYS A 25 -15.67 1.36 10.68
CA LYS A 25 -17.08 1.75 10.84
C LYS A 25 -17.93 1.14 9.73
N ASP A 26 -17.42 1.12 8.51
CA ASP A 26 -18.18 0.74 7.31
C ASP A 26 -17.63 -0.53 6.63
N TYR A 27 -16.37 -0.89 6.87
CA TYR A 27 -15.69 -2.01 6.22
C TYR A 27 -15.09 -3.02 7.21
N ASP A 28 -14.84 -4.24 6.72
CA ASP A 28 -13.91 -5.19 7.35
C ASP A 28 -12.50 -4.89 6.83
N VAL A 29 -11.68 -4.26 7.68
CA VAL A 29 -10.37 -3.72 7.28
C VAL A 29 -9.31 -4.82 7.34
N VAL A 30 -8.73 -5.12 6.19
CA VAL A 30 -7.56 -6.00 6.06
C VAL A 30 -6.34 -5.14 5.83
N SER A 31 -5.40 -5.16 6.77
CA SER A 31 -4.16 -4.38 6.67
C SER A 31 -3.09 -5.16 5.90
N VAL A 32 -2.38 -4.48 5.00
CA VAL A 32 -1.28 -5.07 4.24
C VAL A 32 -0.05 -4.18 4.36
N CYS A 33 1.00 -4.72 4.96
CA CYS A 33 2.33 -4.14 5.01
C CYS A 33 3.26 -4.90 4.06
N MET A 34 4.14 -4.18 3.36
CA MET A 34 5.10 -4.76 2.43
C MET A 34 6.50 -4.35 2.82
N ASP A 35 7.36 -5.33 3.03
CA ASP A 35 8.78 -5.10 3.30
C ASP A 35 9.52 -4.92 1.98
N VAL A 36 9.89 -3.66 1.71
CA VAL A 36 10.74 -3.25 0.58
C VAL A 36 12.18 -2.95 1.03
N GLY A 37 12.59 -3.42 2.21
CA GLY A 37 13.94 -3.23 2.74
C GLY A 37 14.13 -1.97 3.58
N GLU A 38 13.07 -1.42 4.15
CA GLU A 38 13.08 -0.19 4.96
C GLU A 38 13.49 -0.40 6.43
N GLY A 39 13.76 -1.64 6.85
CA GLY A 39 14.29 -1.96 8.18
C GLY A 39 13.29 -1.75 9.33
N LYS A 40 11.99 -1.90 9.05
CA LYS A 40 10.93 -1.75 10.05
C LYS A 40 10.79 -3.00 10.94
N ASP A 41 10.24 -2.78 12.14
CA ASP A 41 9.77 -3.86 13.01
C ASP A 41 8.42 -4.38 12.48
N LEU A 42 8.49 -5.41 11.65
CA LEU A 42 7.32 -5.95 10.94
C LEU A 42 6.34 -6.66 11.87
N ASP A 43 6.84 -7.34 12.90
CA ASP A 43 6.02 -8.00 13.92
C ASP A 43 5.21 -6.97 14.71
N PHE A 44 5.85 -5.87 15.11
CA PHE A 44 5.15 -4.75 15.75
C PHE A 44 4.06 -4.16 14.84
N ILE A 45 4.33 -4.00 13.54
CA ILE A 45 3.36 -3.44 12.59
C ILE A 45 2.15 -4.36 12.44
N HIS A 46 2.39 -5.66 12.25
CA HIS A 46 1.34 -6.67 12.19
C HIS A 46 0.45 -6.63 13.44
N ASP A 47 1.05 -6.75 14.62
CA ASP A 47 0.33 -6.82 15.89
C ASP A 47 -0.40 -5.51 16.20
N LYS A 48 0.21 -4.37 15.86
CA LYS A 48 -0.42 -3.07 16.02
C LYS A 48 -1.67 -2.96 15.17
N ALA A 49 -1.65 -3.43 13.91
CA ALA A 49 -2.81 -3.36 13.02
C ALA A 49 -4.01 -4.11 13.58
N LEU A 50 -3.78 -5.34 14.07
CA LEU A 50 -4.81 -6.15 14.73
C LEU A 50 -5.32 -5.47 16.00
N LYS A 51 -4.42 -4.94 16.83
CA LYS A 51 -4.77 -4.23 18.08
C LYS A 51 -5.66 -3.01 17.83
N VAL A 52 -5.45 -2.25 16.75
CA VAL A 52 -6.28 -1.07 16.43
C VAL A 52 -7.61 -1.43 15.74
N GLY A 53 -7.75 -2.68 15.29
CA GLY A 53 -9.03 -3.26 14.87
C GLY A 53 -9.10 -3.67 13.40
N ALA A 54 -7.98 -4.00 12.75
CA ALA A 54 -8.00 -4.74 11.49
C ALA A 54 -8.50 -6.18 11.76
N VAL A 55 -9.30 -6.73 10.85
CA VAL A 55 -9.79 -8.12 10.95
C VAL A 55 -8.71 -9.13 10.58
N GLU A 56 -7.78 -8.72 9.70
CA GLU A 56 -6.61 -9.48 9.26
C GLU A 56 -5.43 -8.53 9.03
N SER A 57 -4.22 -9.03 9.19
CA SER A 57 -2.99 -8.29 8.90
C SER A 57 -1.99 -9.16 8.15
N TYR A 58 -1.53 -8.66 7.01
CA TYR A 58 -0.52 -9.31 6.19
C TYR A 58 0.77 -8.50 6.23
N VAL A 59 1.88 -9.21 6.39
CA VAL A 59 3.23 -8.70 6.15
C VAL A 59 3.81 -9.52 5.02
N ILE A 60 4.25 -8.86 3.96
CA ILE A 60 4.74 -9.53 2.75
C ILE A 60 6.14 -9.06 2.45
N ASP A 61 7.09 -9.99 2.39
CA ASP A 61 8.44 -9.72 1.90
C ASP A 61 8.42 -9.61 0.38
N VAL A 62 8.83 -8.45 -0.13
CA VAL A 62 8.91 -8.18 -1.57
C VAL A 62 10.28 -7.64 -1.95
N LYS A 63 11.32 -7.84 -1.13
CA LYS A 63 12.66 -7.27 -1.37
C LYS A 63 13.29 -7.75 -2.67
N ASP A 64 13.21 -9.06 -2.94
CA ASP A 64 13.81 -9.64 -4.14
C ASP A 64 13.08 -9.20 -5.42
N GLU A 65 11.75 -9.14 -5.38
CA GLU A 65 10.92 -8.61 -6.49
C GLU A 65 11.20 -7.12 -6.68
N PHE A 66 11.30 -6.35 -5.61
CA PHE A 66 11.63 -4.93 -5.68
C PHE A 66 13.02 -4.70 -6.29
N ALA A 67 14.02 -5.46 -5.86
CA ALA A 67 15.38 -5.36 -6.37
C ALA A 67 15.45 -5.71 -7.87
N THR A 68 14.82 -6.82 -8.26
CA THR A 68 14.94 -7.37 -9.62
C THR A 68 14.06 -6.65 -10.63
N ASP A 69 12.80 -6.39 -10.29
CA ASP A 69 11.82 -5.93 -11.28
C ASP A 69 11.68 -4.40 -11.32
N TYR A 70 12.18 -3.70 -10.30
CA TYR A 70 12.04 -2.24 -10.19
C TYR A 70 13.39 -1.55 -10.08
N VAL A 71 14.23 -1.90 -9.10
CA VAL A 71 15.51 -1.23 -8.86
C VAL A 71 16.50 -1.50 -10.00
N LEU A 72 16.65 -2.76 -10.41
CA LEU A 72 17.54 -3.13 -11.52
C LEU A 72 17.12 -2.46 -12.84
N VAL A 73 15.82 -2.40 -13.12
CA VAL A 73 15.28 -1.74 -14.32
C VAL A 73 15.57 -0.23 -14.30
N ALA A 74 15.39 0.42 -13.14
CA ALA A 74 15.76 1.82 -12.97
C ALA A 74 17.28 2.05 -13.12
N HIS A 75 18.09 1.11 -12.64
CA HIS A 75 19.55 1.19 -12.75
C HIS A 75 20.02 1.05 -14.21
N GLN A 76 19.50 0.05 -14.94
CA GLN A 76 19.82 -0.19 -16.36
C GLN A 76 19.40 0.97 -17.26
N SER A 77 18.33 1.68 -16.91
CA SER A 77 17.87 2.87 -17.65
C SER A 77 18.60 4.15 -17.25
N HIS A 78 19.55 4.10 -16.31
CA HIS A 78 20.18 5.27 -15.72
C HIS A 78 19.14 6.29 -15.22
N ALA A 79 18.05 5.80 -14.62
CA ALA A 79 16.90 6.61 -14.26
C ALA A 79 17.26 7.65 -13.18
N TYR A 80 17.33 8.91 -13.59
CA TYR A 80 17.61 10.04 -12.73
C TYR A 80 16.63 11.18 -13.03
N TYR A 81 15.67 11.36 -12.13
CA TYR A 81 14.75 12.48 -12.19
C TYR A 81 15.50 13.80 -11.99
N GLU A 82 15.30 14.72 -12.93
CA GLU A 82 16.00 16.02 -12.98
C GLU A 82 17.53 15.90 -12.86
N GLN A 83 18.10 14.80 -13.37
CA GLN A 83 19.53 14.50 -13.29
C GLN A 83 20.11 14.47 -11.86
N LYS A 84 19.24 14.31 -10.84
CA LYS A 84 19.66 14.33 -9.42
C LYS A 84 19.08 13.21 -8.58
N TYR A 85 17.84 12.83 -8.81
CA TYR A 85 17.10 11.94 -7.91
C TYR A 85 16.85 10.56 -8.53
N PRO A 86 17.38 9.47 -7.97
CA PRO A 86 17.25 8.12 -8.52
C PRO A 86 15.91 7.45 -8.16
N LEU A 87 14.82 8.23 -8.13
CA LEU A 87 13.44 7.73 -8.00
C LEU A 87 13.15 6.88 -6.74
N VAL A 88 13.94 7.00 -5.67
CA VAL A 88 13.89 6.15 -4.45
C VAL A 88 12.48 5.79 -4.00
N SER A 89 11.63 6.79 -3.73
CA SER A 89 10.25 6.56 -3.26
C SER A 89 9.33 6.14 -4.40
N ALA A 90 9.58 6.61 -5.62
CA ALA A 90 8.70 6.37 -6.76
C ALA A 90 8.69 4.90 -7.19
N LEU A 91 9.84 4.22 -7.11
CA LEU A 91 10.01 2.86 -7.61
C LEU A 91 9.19 1.82 -6.84
N SER A 92 9.00 2.00 -5.53
CA SER A 92 8.28 1.01 -4.72
C SER A 92 6.76 1.09 -4.88
N ARG A 93 6.20 2.23 -5.27
CA ARG A 93 4.73 2.42 -5.25
C ARG A 93 3.99 1.54 -6.25
N PRO A 94 4.47 1.37 -7.51
CA PRO A 94 3.81 0.45 -8.44
C PRO A 94 3.86 -1.01 -7.97
N LEU A 95 4.96 -1.45 -7.32
CA LEU A 95 5.03 -2.79 -6.71
C LEU A 95 4.00 -2.94 -5.59
N ILE A 96 3.91 -1.94 -4.71
CA ILE A 96 2.95 -1.99 -3.61
C ILE A 96 1.52 -2.03 -4.17
N SER A 97 1.18 -1.16 -5.13
CA SER A 97 -0.13 -1.20 -5.81
C SER A 97 -0.42 -2.56 -6.44
N LYS A 98 0.55 -3.17 -7.14
CA LYS A 98 0.41 -4.50 -7.75
C LYS A 98 0.01 -5.55 -6.71
N LYS A 99 0.74 -5.61 -5.60
CA LYS A 99 0.46 -6.56 -4.53
C LYS A 99 -0.88 -6.30 -3.82
N LEU A 100 -1.27 -5.04 -3.64
CA LEU A 100 -2.58 -4.70 -3.06
C LEU A 100 -3.73 -5.20 -3.94
N VAL A 101 -3.61 -5.04 -5.27
CA VAL A 101 -4.60 -5.55 -6.24
C VAL A 101 -4.65 -7.08 -6.23
N GLU A 102 -3.49 -7.75 -6.24
CA GLU A 102 -3.41 -9.22 -6.15
C GLU A 102 -4.12 -9.76 -4.91
N ILE A 103 -3.87 -9.16 -3.74
CA ILE A 103 -4.49 -9.58 -2.48
C ILE A 103 -5.98 -9.25 -2.48
N ALA A 104 -6.38 -8.09 -3.00
CA ALA A 104 -7.79 -7.72 -3.11
C ALA A 104 -8.58 -8.77 -3.90
N HIS A 105 -8.02 -9.24 -5.03
CA HIS A 105 -8.62 -10.31 -5.81
C HIS A 105 -8.66 -11.65 -5.04
N GLN A 106 -7.57 -12.01 -4.34
CA GLN A 106 -7.49 -13.26 -3.59
C GLN A 106 -8.54 -13.35 -2.46
N ILE A 107 -8.79 -12.25 -1.75
CA ILE A 107 -9.68 -12.25 -0.59
C ILE A 107 -11.10 -11.75 -0.88
N GLY A 108 -11.37 -11.37 -2.14
CA GLY A 108 -12.64 -10.82 -2.59
C GLY A 108 -12.93 -9.41 -2.08
N ALA A 109 -11.90 -8.58 -1.90
CA ALA A 109 -12.07 -7.17 -1.54
C ALA A 109 -12.39 -6.32 -2.78
N THR A 110 -13.34 -5.41 -2.65
CA THR A 110 -13.79 -4.50 -3.72
C THR A 110 -13.13 -3.12 -3.64
N THR A 111 -12.42 -2.85 -2.53
CA THR A 111 -11.90 -1.53 -2.21
C THR A 111 -10.45 -1.62 -1.72
N ILE A 112 -9.60 -0.71 -2.18
CA ILE A 112 -8.26 -0.46 -1.68
C ILE A 112 -8.22 0.94 -1.05
N ALA A 113 -7.57 1.07 0.10
CA ALA A 113 -7.34 2.32 0.79
C ALA A 113 -5.84 2.59 0.97
N HIS A 114 -5.45 3.87 0.93
CA HIS A 114 -4.09 4.30 1.22
C HIS A 114 -4.02 5.55 2.10
N GLY A 115 -2.95 5.68 2.87
CA GLY A 115 -2.72 6.82 3.77
C GLY A 115 -1.98 8.03 3.17
N CYS A 116 -1.88 8.13 1.84
CA CYS A 116 -1.17 9.26 1.22
C CYS A 116 -1.88 10.61 1.47
N THR A 117 -1.10 11.67 1.65
CA THR A 117 -1.62 13.03 1.79
C THR A 117 -2.08 13.60 0.44
N GLY A 118 -2.98 14.57 0.47
CA GLY A 118 -3.53 15.22 -0.74
C GLY A 118 -2.58 16.12 -1.51
N LYS A 119 -1.35 16.36 -1.01
CA LYS A 119 -0.37 17.25 -1.65
C LYS A 119 0.90 16.52 -2.13
N GLY A 120 1.00 15.22 -1.88
CA GLY A 120 2.16 14.41 -2.25
C GLY A 120 2.00 13.71 -3.60
N ASN A 121 3.14 13.27 -4.17
CA ASN A 121 3.16 12.50 -5.41
C ASN A 121 2.68 11.05 -5.24
N ASP A 122 2.77 10.50 -4.03
CA ASP A 122 2.47 9.08 -3.78
C ASP A 122 1.00 8.74 -4.03
N GLN A 123 0.05 9.65 -3.78
CA GLN A 123 -1.37 9.42 -4.13
C GLN A 123 -1.54 9.12 -5.62
N VAL A 124 -0.84 9.87 -6.48
CA VAL A 124 -0.92 9.71 -7.94
C VAL A 124 -0.31 8.36 -8.33
N ARG A 125 0.84 8.01 -7.74
CA ARG A 125 1.52 6.75 -8.02
C ARG A 125 0.65 5.56 -7.62
N PHE A 126 -0.01 5.62 -6.47
CA PHE A 126 -0.91 4.57 -6.02
C PHE A 126 -2.14 4.46 -6.92
N GLU A 127 -2.90 5.55 -7.08
CA GLU A 127 -4.18 5.55 -7.78
C GLU A 127 -4.04 5.22 -9.26
N VAL A 128 -3.03 5.79 -9.95
CA VAL A 128 -2.79 5.47 -11.36
C VAL A 128 -2.36 4.01 -11.52
N SER A 129 -1.49 3.49 -10.64
CA SER A 129 -1.06 2.10 -10.71
C SER A 129 -2.22 1.13 -10.43
N ILE A 130 -3.05 1.41 -9.43
CA ILE A 130 -4.24 0.58 -9.12
C ILE A 130 -5.22 0.62 -10.29
N ALA A 131 -5.55 1.81 -10.80
CA ALA A 131 -6.46 1.96 -11.94
C ALA A 131 -5.92 1.28 -13.22
N ALA A 132 -4.61 1.29 -13.44
CA ALA A 132 -4.00 0.59 -14.56
C ALA A 132 -4.07 -0.95 -14.45
N LEU A 133 -4.18 -1.48 -13.23
CA LEU A 133 -4.26 -2.91 -12.96
C LEU A 133 -5.71 -3.41 -12.91
N ASP A 134 -6.62 -2.64 -12.31
CA ASP A 134 -8.05 -2.94 -12.26
C ASP A 134 -8.89 -1.67 -12.01
N LEU A 135 -9.69 -1.27 -13.00
CA LEU A 135 -10.61 -0.13 -12.92
C LEU A 135 -11.87 -0.41 -12.08
N ASN A 136 -12.15 -1.66 -11.73
CA ASN A 136 -13.33 -2.03 -10.94
C ASN A 136 -13.10 -1.89 -9.43
N LEU A 137 -11.84 -1.83 -8.99
CA LEU A 137 -11.50 -1.61 -7.59
C LEU A 137 -11.73 -0.14 -7.21
N LYS A 138 -12.51 0.07 -6.15
CA LYS A 138 -12.67 1.41 -5.58
C LYS A 138 -11.42 1.80 -4.81
N VAL A 139 -10.96 3.04 -4.96
CA VAL A 139 -9.85 3.59 -4.15
C VAL A 139 -10.37 4.62 -3.17
N ILE A 140 -9.94 4.55 -1.91
CA ILE A 140 -10.27 5.51 -0.85
C ILE A 140 -8.96 6.08 -0.26
N ALA A 141 -8.93 7.40 -0.01
CA ALA A 141 -7.77 8.06 0.59
C ALA A 141 -8.15 8.83 1.87
N PRO A 142 -8.30 8.16 3.03
CA PRO A 142 -8.85 8.78 4.25
C PRO A 142 -8.04 9.96 4.82
N VAL A 143 -6.78 10.10 4.44
CA VAL A 143 -5.90 11.20 4.89
C VAL A 143 -6.03 12.43 3.99
N ARG A 144 -6.54 12.25 2.78
CA ARG A 144 -6.79 13.33 1.82
C ARG A 144 -8.22 13.86 1.89
N GLU A 145 -9.17 12.97 2.15
CA GLU A 145 -10.61 13.23 2.26
C GLU A 145 -11.01 13.69 3.67
#